data_AF-A0A3C1PZ13-F1
#
_entry.id   AF-A0A3C1PZ13-F1
#
_cell.length_a   1.000
_cell.length_b   1.000
_cell.length_c   1.000
_cell.angle_alpha   90.00
_cell.angle_beta   90.00
_cell.angle_gamma   90.00
#
_symmetry.space_group_name_H-M   'P 1'
#
loop_
_entity.id
_entity.type
_entity.pdbx_description
1 polymer ?
#
loop_
_entity_poly.entity_id
_entity_poly.type
_entity_poly.pdbx_seq_one_letter_code
_entity_poly.pdbx_strand_id
1 'polypeptide(L)'
;MGTALESYLSENGNFFPRIKMGRKSHSGGNNVLEEVLSPYVDGPEVFQCPSDHADYQKTGSSYFWNHRASGLKRTKVVMMGMSRGSSKIPLIHDKEAYHGDENGTNFLFLDLSAGKDLEFDVETE
;
A
#
# COMPACT_ATOMS: atom_id res chain seq x y z
N MET A 1 -3.53 -4.91 7.44
CA MET A 1 -2.61 -4.66 6.30
C MET A 1 -1.14 -4.61 6.70
N GLY A 2 -0.73 -3.71 7.61
CA GLY A 2 0.69 -3.59 8.03
C GLY A 2 1.33 -4.88 8.51
N THR A 3 0.64 -5.61 9.40
CA THR A 3 1.08 -6.93 9.88
C THR A 3 1.26 -7.95 8.76
N ALA A 4 0.32 -8.03 7.82
CA ALA A 4 0.39 -8.96 6.69
C ALA A 4 1.60 -8.67 5.79
N LEU A 5 1.88 -7.39 5.53
CA LEU A 5 3.05 -6.98 4.76
C LEU A 5 4.36 -7.30 5.50
N GLU A 6 4.43 -7.10 6.81
CA GLU A 6 5.61 -7.44 7.61
C GLU A 6 5.87 -8.95 7.62
N SER A 7 4.82 -9.78 7.79
CA SER A 7 4.94 -11.23 7.70
C SER A 7 5.48 -11.67 6.33
N TYR A 8 4.95 -11.11 5.24
CA TYR A 8 5.49 -11.34 3.90
C TYR A 8 6.98 -10.98 3.79
N LEU A 9 7.37 -9.79 4.27
CA LEU A 9 8.77 -9.34 4.22
C LEU A 9 9.71 -10.25 5.00
N SER A 10 9.28 -10.71 6.17
CA SER A 10 10.03 -11.64 7.02
C SER A 10 10.33 -12.95 6.26
N GLU A 11 9.36 -13.49 5.54
CA GLU A 11 9.52 -14.74 4.78
C GLU A 11 10.25 -14.56 3.44
N ASN A 12 10.24 -13.35 2.88
CA ASN A 12 10.78 -13.07 1.54
C ASN A 12 12.09 -12.27 1.58
N GLY A 13 12.90 -12.43 2.63
CA GLY A 13 14.24 -11.84 2.72
C GLY A 13 14.24 -10.30 2.69
N ASN A 14 13.17 -9.68 3.18
CA ASN A 14 12.91 -8.24 3.12
C ASN A 14 12.78 -7.66 1.71
N PHE A 15 12.39 -8.46 0.72
CA PHE A 15 12.01 -7.96 -0.60
C PHE A 15 10.51 -7.68 -0.65
N PHE A 16 10.13 -6.51 -1.15
CA PHE A 16 8.73 -6.23 -1.45
C PHE A 16 8.22 -7.10 -2.61
N PRO A 17 6.91 -7.42 -2.62
CA PRO A 17 6.33 -8.26 -3.65
C PRO A 17 6.46 -7.60 -5.03
N ARG A 18 6.67 -8.41 -6.08
CA ARG A 18 6.76 -7.93 -7.47
C ARG A 18 5.36 -7.77 -8.09
N ILE A 19 4.51 -6.96 -7.47
CA ILE A 19 3.08 -6.81 -7.85
C ILE A 19 2.81 -5.54 -8.67
N LYS A 20 1.66 -5.54 -9.34
CA LYS A 20 1.09 -4.35 -10.00
C LYS A 20 0.49 -3.40 -8.96
N MET A 21 0.25 -2.15 -9.38
CA MET A 21 -0.43 -1.15 -8.54
C MET A 21 -1.82 -1.62 -8.09
N GLY A 22 -2.54 -2.32 -8.96
CA GLY A 22 -3.87 -2.87 -8.69
C GLY A 22 -4.46 -3.43 -9.98
N ARG A 23 -5.76 -3.75 -9.95
CA ARG A 23 -6.53 -4.22 -11.10
C ARG A 23 -7.80 -3.42 -11.32
N LYS A 24 -8.30 -3.49 -12.56
CA LYS A 24 -9.52 -2.76 -13.01
C LYS A 24 -10.82 -3.54 -12.79
N SER A 25 -10.73 -4.86 -12.60
CA SER A 25 -11.88 -5.72 -12.33
C SER A 25 -11.48 -6.92 -11.46
N HIS A 26 -12.42 -7.48 -10.71
CA HIS A 26 -12.22 -8.61 -9.81
C HIS A 26 -11.78 -9.90 -10.52
N SER A 27 -12.17 -10.06 -11.79
CA SER A 27 -11.77 -11.18 -12.65
C SER A 27 -10.52 -10.90 -13.49
N GLY A 28 -10.02 -9.66 -13.47
CA GLY A 28 -9.00 -9.19 -14.40
C GLY A 28 -7.68 -8.93 -13.71
N GLY A 29 -6.61 -9.56 -14.19
CA GLY A 29 -5.24 -9.27 -13.76
C GLY A 29 -4.83 -10.02 -12.50
N ASN A 30 -3.64 -10.63 -12.59
CA ASN A 30 -3.00 -11.34 -11.49
C ASN A 30 -1.82 -10.52 -10.97
N ASN A 31 -1.26 -10.98 -9.85
CA ASN A 31 -0.09 -10.44 -9.18
C ASN A 31 -0.35 -9.02 -8.67
N VAL A 32 -1.38 -8.92 -7.82
CA VAL A 32 -1.86 -7.72 -7.13
C VAL A 32 -1.81 -7.93 -5.61
N LEU A 33 -2.02 -6.84 -4.85
CA LEU A 33 -1.84 -6.81 -3.40
C LEU A 33 -2.65 -7.88 -2.66
N GLU A 34 -3.95 -7.94 -2.95
CA GLU A 34 -4.91 -8.84 -2.30
C GLU A 34 -4.66 -10.31 -2.62
N GLU A 35 -4.02 -10.61 -3.74
CA GLU A 35 -3.67 -11.98 -4.11
C GLU A 35 -2.42 -12.43 -3.33
N VAL A 36 -1.38 -11.60 -3.32
CA VAL A 36 -0.08 -11.93 -2.70
C VAL A 36 -0.17 -11.91 -1.18
N LEU A 37 -0.95 -11.01 -0.59
CA LEU A 37 -1.10 -10.93 0.86
C LEU A 37 -2.22 -11.83 1.41
N SER A 38 -3.02 -12.50 0.56
CA SER A 38 -4.10 -13.40 0.99
C SER A 38 -3.68 -14.46 2.02
N PRO A 39 -2.47 -15.06 1.98
CA PRO A 39 -2.07 -16.06 2.97
C PRO A 39 -1.72 -15.46 4.36
N TYR A 40 -1.61 -14.14 4.47
CA TYR A 40 -1.13 -13.44 5.68
C TYR A 40 -2.23 -12.61 6.35
N VAL A 41 -3.49 -12.77 5.92
CA VAL A 41 -4.66 -12.10 6.47
C VAL A 41 -5.72 -13.12 6.85
N ASP A 42 -6.59 -12.77 7.79
CA ASP A 42 -7.64 -13.67 8.29
C ASP A 42 -8.82 -13.83 7.30
N GLY A 43 -8.96 -12.91 6.34
CA GLY A 43 -10.02 -12.92 5.35
C GLY A 43 -9.89 -11.83 4.28
N PRO A 44 -10.60 -11.95 3.14
CA PRO A 44 -10.53 -10.99 2.03
C PRO A 44 -11.06 -9.60 2.38
N GLU A 45 -11.94 -9.49 3.38
CA GLU A 45 -12.48 -8.22 3.89
C GLU A 45 -11.40 -7.26 4.40
N VAL A 46 -10.20 -7.77 4.74
CA VAL A 46 -9.06 -6.93 5.10
C VAL A 46 -8.64 -6.02 3.95
N PHE A 47 -8.91 -6.41 2.70
CA PHE A 47 -8.66 -5.59 1.51
C PHE A 47 -9.81 -4.61 1.19
N GLN A 48 -10.84 -4.54 2.03
CA GLN A 48 -11.92 -3.58 1.91
C GLN A 48 -11.78 -2.46 2.94
N CYS A 49 -11.79 -1.21 2.47
CA CYS A 49 -12.01 -0.06 3.34
C CYS A 49 -13.50 -0.02 3.73
N PRO A 50 -13.86 0.14 5.02
CA PRO A 50 -15.26 0.24 5.45
C PRO A 50 -16.05 1.38 4.79
N SER A 51 -15.36 2.45 4.36
CA SER A 51 -15.95 3.60 3.66
C SER A 51 -15.97 3.45 2.14
N ASP A 52 -15.41 2.37 1.59
CA ASP A 52 -15.52 2.07 0.16
C ASP A 52 -16.89 1.49 -0.16
N HIS A 53 -17.57 2.11 -1.13
CA HIS A 53 -18.90 1.74 -1.57
C HIS A 53 -18.94 0.93 -2.88
N ALA A 54 -17.84 0.85 -3.64
CA ALA A 54 -17.88 0.26 -4.98
C ALA A 54 -16.59 -0.42 -5.45
N ASP A 55 -15.41 0.09 -5.10
CA ASP A 55 -14.16 -0.34 -5.72
C ASP A 55 -13.76 -1.75 -5.30
N TYR A 56 -13.97 -2.11 -4.03
CA TYR A 56 -13.73 -3.46 -3.54
C TYR A 56 -14.57 -4.48 -4.30
N GLN A 57 -15.87 -4.23 -4.50
CA GLN A 57 -16.74 -5.13 -5.27
C GLN A 57 -16.30 -5.20 -6.73
N LYS A 58 -15.90 -4.06 -7.31
CA LYS A 58 -15.47 -3.98 -8.71
C LYS A 58 -14.13 -4.67 -8.93
N THR A 59 -13.18 -4.52 -8.03
CA THR A 59 -11.76 -4.81 -8.27
C THR A 59 -11.12 -5.79 -7.29
N GLY A 60 -11.78 -6.11 -6.17
CA GLY A 60 -11.31 -7.00 -5.11
C GLY A 60 -10.39 -6.36 -4.07
N SER A 61 -10.19 -5.04 -4.13
CA SER A 61 -9.42 -4.29 -3.13
C SER A 61 -9.83 -2.82 -3.16
N SER A 62 -9.91 -2.18 -2.00
CA SER A 62 -10.05 -0.72 -1.86
C SER A 62 -8.71 0.00 -1.94
N TYR A 63 -7.60 -0.72 -2.12
CA TYR A 63 -6.26 -0.18 -1.97
C TYR A 63 -5.41 -0.29 -3.24
N PHE A 64 -4.54 0.70 -3.45
CA PHE A 64 -3.44 0.65 -4.42
C PHE A 64 -2.10 0.40 -3.76
N TRP A 65 -1.25 -0.32 -4.48
CA TRP A 65 0.16 -0.52 -4.16
C TRP A 65 1.06 0.48 -4.87
N ASN A 66 2.06 1.00 -4.15
CA ASN A 66 3.14 1.78 -4.73
C ASN A 66 4.10 0.86 -5.52
N HIS A 67 3.77 0.63 -6.79
CA HIS A 67 4.53 -0.24 -7.70
C HIS A 67 6.02 0.14 -7.86
N ARG A 68 6.44 1.35 -7.47
CA ARG A 68 7.88 1.74 -7.47
C ARG A 68 8.69 0.95 -6.44
N ALA A 69 8.06 0.46 -5.38
CA ALA A 69 8.70 -0.39 -4.39
C ALA A 69 8.76 -1.87 -4.83
N SER A 70 8.01 -2.28 -5.85
CA SER A 70 7.88 -3.69 -6.26
C SER A 70 9.24 -4.34 -6.55
N GLY A 71 9.52 -5.45 -5.86
CA GLY A 71 10.76 -6.22 -6.02
C GLY A 71 12.03 -5.55 -5.47
N LEU A 72 11.91 -4.40 -4.81
CA LEU A 72 13.04 -3.77 -4.13
C LEU A 72 13.16 -4.31 -2.71
N LYS A 73 14.41 -4.39 -2.22
CA LYS A 73 14.67 -4.66 -0.81
C LYS A 73 14.23 -3.46 0.04
N ARG A 74 13.65 -3.70 1.22
CA ARG A 74 13.19 -2.66 2.16
C ARG A 74 14.23 -1.55 2.36
N THR A 75 15.49 -1.93 2.59
CA THR A 75 16.61 -0.99 2.79
C THR A 75 16.87 -0.07 1.61
N LYS A 76 16.64 -0.53 0.37
CA LYS A 76 16.79 0.29 -0.84
C LYS A 76 15.68 1.35 -0.91
N VAL A 77 14.46 1.00 -0.50
CA VAL A 77 13.33 1.95 -0.47
C VAL A 77 13.54 2.98 0.64
N VAL A 78 14.03 2.57 1.82
CA VAL A 78 14.44 3.50 2.90
C VAL A 78 15.45 4.51 2.38
N MET A 79 16.53 4.05 1.72
CA MET A 79 17.56 4.93 1.17
C MET A 79 17.00 5.92 0.15
N MET A 80 16.05 5.50 -0.70
CA MET A 80 15.36 6.40 -1.63
C MET A 80 14.56 7.50 -0.93
N GLY A 81 13.92 7.20 0.21
CA GLY A 81 13.21 8.21 1.01
C GLY A 81 14.16 9.19 1.68
N MET A 82 15.23 8.67 2.29
CA MET A 82 16.27 9.51 2.92
C MET A 82 16.89 10.48 1.91
N SER A 83 17.20 10.03 0.68
CA SER A 83 17.70 10.91 -0.38
C SER A 83 16.69 11.97 -0.85
N ARG A 84 15.42 11.85 -0.47
CA ARG A 84 14.33 12.78 -0.80
C ARG A 84 13.83 13.55 0.42
N GLY A 85 14.56 13.50 1.54
CA GLY A 85 14.15 14.14 2.79
C GLY A 85 12.89 13.55 3.44
N SER A 86 12.35 12.43 2.95
CA SER A 86 11.08 11.89 3.44
C SER A 86 11.29 10.67 4.32
N SER A 87 10.80 10.76 5.57
CA SER A 87 10.71 9.65 6.51
C SER A 87 9.48 8.76 6.25
N LYS A 88 8.42 9.34 5.67
CA LYS A 88 7.11 8.69 5.43
C LYS A 88 6.92 8.32 3.96
N ILE A 89 7.39 7.13 3.58
CA ILE A 89 7.22 6.62 2.21
C ILE A 89 5.92 5.81 2.12
N PRO A 90 4.90 6.25 1.35
CA PRO A 90 3.66 5.51 1.22
C PRO A 90 3.86 4.23 0.39
N LEU A 91 3.39 3.10 0.92
CA LEU A 91 3.43 1.80 0.25
C LEU A 91 2.06 1.35 -0.22
N ILE A 92 1.04 1.51 0.61
CA ILE A 92 -0.35 1.16 0.30
C ILE A 92 -1.21 2.39 0.60
N HIS A 93 -2.20 2.66 -0.23
CA HIS A 93 -3.13 3.78 -0.04
C HIS A 93 -4.52 3.46 -0.55
N ASP A 94 -5.54 4.14 -0.02
CA ASP A 94 -6.90 4.06 -0.57
C ASP A 94 -6.89 4.47 -2.05
N LYS A 95 -7.71 3.82 -2.88
CA LYS A 95 -7.79 4.17 -4.32
C LYS A 95 -8.40 5.55 -4.54
N GLU A 96 -9.29 5.95 -3.66
CA GLU A 96 -9.99 7.23 -3.69
C GLU A 96 -10.02 7.82 -2.27
N ALA A 97 -10.41 9.09 -2.15
CA ALA A 97 -10.62 9.74 -0.86
C ALA A 97 -11.95 9.30 -0.22
N TYR A 98 -12.07 8.02 0.14
CA TYR A 98 -13.30 7.43 0.70
C TYR A 98 -13.77 8.12 1.99
N HIS A 99 -12.87 8.83 2.67
CA HIS A 99 -13.18 9.51 3.93
C HIS A 99 -13.55 10.99 3.74
N GLY A 100 -13.71 11.45 2.49
CA GLY A 100 -14.06 12.84 2.16
C GLY A 100 -12.89 13.81 2.35
N ASP A 101 -13.11 15.07 1.99
CA ASP A 101 -12.04 16.08 1.89
C ASP A 101 -11.31 16.34 3.22
N GLU A 102 -12.02 16.23 4.35
CA GLU A 102 -11.46 16.49 5.68
C GLU A 102 -10.60 15.33 6.22
N ASN A 103 -10.86 14.09 5.78
CA ASN A 103 -10.15 12.90 6.28
C ASN A 103 -9.29 12.22 5.22
N GLY A 104 -9.40 12.65 3.96
CA GLY A 104 -8.50 12.32 2.87
C GLY A 104 -8.37 10.83 2.55
N THR A 105 -7.19 10.49 2.04
CA THR A 105 -6.75 9.14 1.69
C THR A 105 -5.97 8.55 2.86
N ASN A 106 -6.26 7.32 3.28
CA ASN A 106 -5.38 6.63 4.21
C ASN A 106 -4.18 6.04 3.48
N PHE A 107 -3.04 6.09 4.16
CA PHE A 107 -1.77 5.53 3.74
C PHE A 107 -1.25 4.55 4.78
N LEU A 108 -0.64 3.47 4.32
CA LEU A 108 0.29 2.65 5.08
C LEU A 108 1.70 2.95 4.59
N PHE A 109 2.55 3.39 5.51
CA PHE A 109 3.91 3.82 5.22
C PHE A 109 4.92 2.67 5.38
N LEU A 110 6.14 2.91 4.95
CA LEU A 110 7.26 1.97 4.99
C LEU A 110 7.68 1.54 6.40
N ASP A 111 7.46 2.41 7.38
CA ASP A 111 7.63 2.11 8.81
C ASP A 111 6.44 1.32 9.39
N LEU A 112 5.48 0.95 8.53
CA LEU A 112 4.23 0.25 8.84
C LEU A 112 3.25 1.06 9.69
N SER A 113 3.49 2.37 9.87
CA SER A 113 2.50 3.27 10.44
C SER A 113 1.37 3.52 9.45
N ALA A 114 0.17 3.70 9.97
CA ALA A 114 -0.98 4.16 9.19
C ALA A 114 -1.23 5.64 9.48
N GLY A 115 -1.55 6.42 8.46
CA GLY A 115 -1.83 7.86 8.61
C GLY A 115 -2.46 8.46 7.36
N LYS A 116 -2.74 9.76 7.41
CA LYS A 116 -3.43 10.52 6.35
C LYS A 116 -2.54 11.58 5.70
N ASP A 117 -1.48 11.99 6.39
CA ASP A 117 -0.64 13.11 5.98
C ASP A 117 0.57 12.63 5.19
N LEU A 118 0.68 13.07 3.94
CA LEU A 118 1.93 13.05 3.20
C LEU A 118 2.75 14.26 3.62
N GLU A 119 3.74 14.04 4.48
CA GLU A 119 4.77 15.05 4.75
C GLU A 119 5.67 15.16 3.51
N PHE A 120 5.45 16.22 2.73
CA PHE A 120 6.41 16.65 1.72
C PHE A 120 7.39 17.60 2.41
N ASP A 121 8.61 17.13 2.66
CA ASP A 121 9.72 18.03 2.96
C ASP A 121 10.03 18.77 1.66
N VAL A 122 9.46 19.96 1.51
CA VAL A 122 9.83 20.90 0.46
C VAL A 122 11.02 21.67 1.02
N GLU A 123 12.24 21.32 0.59
CA GLU A 123 13.35 22.26 0.72
C GLU A 123 12.96 23.51 -0.07
N THR A 124 12.56 24.56 0.64
CA THR A 124 12.42 25.89 0.06
C THR A 124 13.81 26.38 -0.28
N GLU A 125 14.14 26.42 -1.57
CA GLU A 125 15.32 27.12 -2.12
C GLU A 125 15.30 28.62 -1.81
#